data_AF-A0A964LQS7-F1
#
_entry.id   AF-A0A964LQS7-F1
#
_cell.length_a   1.000
_cell.length_b   1.000
_cell.length_c   1.000
_cell.angle_alpha   90.00
_cell.angle_beta   90.00
_cell.angle_gamma   90.00
#
_symmetry.space_group_name_H-M   'P 1'
#
loop_
_entity.id
_entity.type
_entity.pdbx_description
1 polymer ?
#
loop_
_entity_poly.entity_id
_entity_poly.type
_entity_poly.pdbx_seq_one_letter_code
_entity_poly.pdbx_strand_id
1 'polypeptide(L)'
;MRVSFIWRPSLFTALTTSAGFYALSVTKILPVRDFALLGAIGPMALFFFSLTVLPALLSYVKQLPQGTQDILDEGYISRLTRRVPSFTLKHRNSILTCSALLLLFSVFYIPNIKIDTNYVTLFKASSPTRQDIHYFDAVFRGTMTLDIILDSSRIDGVKDSAFPRELEAIEQ
;
A
#
# COMPACT_ATOMS: atom_id res chain seq x y z
N MET A 1 3.64 10.82 -33.93
CA MET A 1 4.22 10.49 -32.61
C MET A 1 4.89 9.12 -32.72
N ARG A 2 6.23 9.03 -32.71
CA ARG A 2 6.91 7.74 -32.91
C ARG A 2 6.81 6.91 -31.61
N VAL A 3 5.97 5.88 -31.63
CA VAL A 3 5.80 4.91 -30.53
C VAL A 3 7.16 4.32 -30.08
N SER A 4 8.15 4.31 -30.97
CA SER A 4 9.52 3.86 -30.69
C SER A 4 10.28 4.66 -29.63
N PHE A 5 9.86 5.88 -29.25
CA PHE A 5 10.50 6.63 -28.17
C PHE A 5 9.89 6.34 -26.79
N ILE A 6 8.59 5.99 -26.75
CA ILE A 6 7.82 5.86 -25.51
C ILE A 6 7.90 4.44 -24.92
N TRP A 7 8.17 3.42 -25.75
CA TRP A 7 8.14 2.03 -25.27
C TRP A 7 9.17 1.74 -24.18
N ARG A 8 10.39 2.29 -24.28
CA ARG A 8 11.47 2.06 -23.28
C ARG A 8 11.10 2.59 -21.89
N PRO A 9 10.80 3.89 -21.69
CA PRO A 9 10.44 4.42 -20.37
C PRO A 9 9.16 3.80 -19.81
N SER A 10 8.18 3.50 -20.67
CA SER A 10 6.95 2.82 -20.24
C SER A 10 7.19 1.39 -19.78
N LEU A 11 8.11 0.65 -20.44
CA LEU A 11 8.48 -0.71 -20.02
C LEU A 11 9.14 -0.69 -18.64
N PHE A 12 10.10 0.20 -18.41
CA PHE A 12 10.77 0.31 -17.11
C PHE A 12 9.80 0.70 -16.00
N THR A 13 8.88 1.63 -16.26
CA THR A 13 7.83 2.01 -15.31
C THR A 13 6.92 0.83 -14.97
N ALA A 14 6.43 0.10 -15.98
CA ALA A 14 5.59 -1.06 -15.75
C ALA A 14 6.34 -2.16 -14.99
N LEU A 15 7.61 -2.39 -15.34
CA LEU A 15 8.46 -3.42 -14.74
C LEU A 15 8.74 -3.14 -13.28
N THR A 16 9.19 -1.93 -12.95
CA THR A 16 9.50 -1.59 -11.55
C THR A 16 8.24 -1.56 -10.68
N THR A 17 7.10 -1.14 -11.23
CA THR A 17 5.81 -1.14 -10.52
C THR A 17 5.36 -2.57 -10.24
N SER A 18 5.40 -3.43 -11.26
CA SER A 18 5.08 -4.85 -11.14
C SER A 18 5.99 -5.55 -10.13
N ALA A 19 7.30 -5.31 -10.20
CA ALA A 19 8.27 -5.85 -9.25
C ALA A 19 8.02 -5.37 -7.80
N GLY A 20 7.65 -4.09 -7.62
CA GLY A 20 7.29 -3.55 -6.31
C GLY A 20 6.07 -4.24 -5.69
N PHE A 21 5.01 -4.43 -6.48
CA PHE A 21 3.84 -5.19 -6.03
C PHE A 21 4.17 -6.66 -5.81
N TYR A 22 4.99 -7.26 -6.65
CA TYR A 22 5.41 -8.66 -6.48
C TYR A 22 6.17 -8.86 -5.17
N ALA A 23 7.05 -7.92 -4.78
CA ALA A 23 7.75 -7.98 -3.49
C ALA A 23 6.78 -8.01 -2.29
N LEU A 24 5.63 -7.34 -2.40
CA LEU A 24 4.60 -7.33 -1.35
C LEU A 24 3.86 -8.68 -1.21
N SER A 25 3.90 -9.54 -2.25
CA SER A 25 3.24 -10.86 -2.24
C SER A 25 3.84 -11.85 -1.24
N VAL A 26 5.05 -11.57 -0.73
CA VAL A 26 5.71 -12.39 0.31
C VAL A 26 4.99 -12.28 1.67
N THR A 27 4.09 -11.32 1.84
CA THR A 27 3.33 -11.10 3.09
C THR A 27 2.42 -12.29 3.44
N LYS A 28 2.38 -12.69 4.72
CA LYS A 28 1.51 -13.78 5.22
C LYS A 28 0.02 -13.41 5.29
N ILE A 29 -0.30 -12.11 5.20
CA ILE A 29 -1.66 -11.57 5.25
C ILE A 29 -2.33 -11.80 3.90
N LEU A 30 -3.26 -12.77 3.85
CA LEU A 30 -3.92 -13.22 2.62
C LEU A 30 -4.51 -12.07 1.78
N PRO A 31 -5.32 -11.14 2.33
CA PRO A 31 -5.87 -10.03 1.55
C PRO A 31 -4.83 -9.15 0.88
N VAL A 32 -3.69 -8.93 1.56
CA VAL A 32 -2.58 -8.12 1.04
C VAL A 32 -1.86 -8.86 -0.07
N ARG A 33 -1.67 -10.16 0.07
CA ARG A 33 -1.04 -11.00 -0.96
C ARG A 33 -1.87 -11.06 -2.23
N ASP A 34 -3.18 -11.23 -2.12
CA ASP A 34 -4.06 -11.32 -3.29
C ASP A 34 -4.11 -9.97 -4.04
N PHE A 35 -4.16 -8.86 -3.31
CA PHE A 35 -4.02 -7.52 -3.86
C PHE A 35 -2.66 -7.32 -4.55
N ALA A 36 -1.58 -7.77 -3.91
CA ALA A 36 -0.22 -7.66 -4.45
C ALA A 36 -0.04 -8.45 -5.75
N LEU A 37 -0.62 -9.66 -5.85
CA LEU A 37 -0.57 -10.46 -7.07
C LEU A 37 -1.32 -9.78 -8.23
N LEU A 38 -2.51 -9.23 -7.97
CA LEU A 38 -3.25 -8.43 -8.96
C LEU A 38 -2.47 -7.17 -9.36
N GLY A 39 -1.87 -6.49 -8.38
CA GLY A 39 -1.03 -5.30 -8.59
C GLY A 39 0.28 -5.59 -9.34
N ALA A 40 0.77 -6.83 -9.32
CA ALA A 40 1.94 -7.24 -10.10
C ALA A 40 1.58 -7.47 -11.58
N ILE A 41 0.46 -8.14 -11.84
CA ILE A 41 0.03 -8.50 -13.21
C ILE A 41 -0.58 -7.29 -13.94
N GLY A 42 -1.36 -6.46 -13.22
CA GLY A 42 -2.11 -5.34 -13.79
C GLY A 42 -1.26 -4.35 -14.61
N PRO A 43 -0.18 -3.77 -14.06
CA PRO A 43 0.68 -2.82 -14.78
C PRO A 43 1.32 -3.42 -16.04
N MET A 44 1.69 -4.71 -16.01
CA MET A 44 2.19 -5.41 -17.20
C MET A 44 1.10 -5.54 -18.27
N ALA A 45 -0.08 -6.02 -17.90
CA ALA A 45 -1.21 -6.11 -18.81
C ALA A 45 -1.58 -4.74 -19.40
N LEU A 46 -1.64 -3.69 -18.57
CA LEU A 46 -1.91 -2.32 -18.98
C LEU A 46 -0.85 -1.78 -19.94
N PHE A 47 0.43 -2.12 -19.77
CA PHE A 47 1.48 -1.73 -20.71
C PHE A 47 1.25 -2.29 -22.12
N PHE A 48 0.97 -3.60 -22.22
CA PHE A 48 0.65 -4.22 -23.52
C PHE A 48 -0.63 -3.67 -24.13
N PHE A 49 -1.66 -3.48 -23.30
CA PHE A 49 -2.94 -2.91 -23.73
C PHE A 49 -2.76 -1.48 -24.23
N SER A 50 -2.00 -0.65 -23.51
CA SER A 50 -1.71 0.73 -23.90
C SER A 50 -0.93 0.78 -25.21
N LEU A 51 0.10 -0.04 -25.40
CA LEU A 51 0.86 -0.05 -26.66
C LEU A 51 0.09 -0.61 -27.86
N THR A 52 -0.96 -1.39 -27.63
CA THR A 52 -1.76 -1.99 -28.72
C THR A 52 -3.01 -1.17 -29.02
N VAL A 53 -3.82 -0.91 -27.98
CA VAL A 53 -5.12 -0.25 -28.09
C VAL A 53 -4.96 1.24 -28.34
N LEU A 54 -3.99 1.91 -27.71
CA LEU A 54 -3.84 3.36 -27.89
C LEU A 54 -3.49 3.70 -29.35
N PRO A 55 -2.48 3.08 -30.01
CA PRO A 55 -2.21 3.35 -31.42
C PRO A 55 -3.36 2.91 -32.33
N ALA A 56 -4.03 1.80 -32.04
CA ALA A 56 -5.19 1.34 -32.81
C ALA A 56 -6.33 2.37 -32.76
N LEU A 57 -6.62 2.91 -31.58
CA LEU A 57 -7.66 3.92 -31.37
C LEU A 57 -7.28 5.25 -32.02
N LEU A 58 -6.02 5.68 -31.89
CA LEU A 58 -5.50 6.86 -32.59
C LEU A 58 -5.49 6.70 -34.12
N SER A 59 -5.31 5.49 -34.65
CA SER A 59 -5.42 5.23 -36.08
C SER A 59 -6.85 5.41 -36.61
N TYR A 60 -7.87 5.27 -35.75
CA TYR A 60 -9.27 5.46 -36.11
C TYR A 60 -9.69 6.94 -36.02
N VAL A 61 -9.01 7.72 -35.18
CA VAL A 61 -9.21 9.17 -35.09
C VAL A 61 -8.54 9.84 -36.29
N LYS A 62 -9.36 10.23 -37.27
CA LYS A 62 -8.95 10.96 -38.48
C LYS A 62 -8.20 12.24 -38.08
N GLN A 63 -7.04 12.45 -38.68
CA GLN A 63 -6.13 13.60 -38.62
C GLN A 63 -6.56 14.76 -37.69
N LEU A 64 -5.76 15.01 -36.64
CA LEU A 64 -5.86 16.18 -35.78
C LEU A 64 -6.02 17.46 -36.63
N PRO A 65 -6.96 18.36 -36.32
CA PRO A 65 -7.17 19.60 -37.07
C PRO A 65 -5.85 20.37 -37.22
N GLN A 66 -5.58 20.85 -38.43
CA GLN A 66 -4.50 21.80 -38.70
C GLN A 66 -4.74 23.04 -37.83
N GLY A 67 -3.84 23.29 -36.86
CA GLY A 67 -4.01 24.28 -35.79
C GLY A 67 -3.82 23.73 -34.38
N THR A 68 -3.83 22.41 -34.18
CA THR A 68 -3.56 21.80 -32.86
C THR A 68 -2.17 22.15 -32.30
N GLN A 69 -1.19 22.42 -33.16
CA GLN A 69 0.17 22.80 -32.75
C GLN A 69 0.21 24.18 -32.06
N ASP A 70 -0.56 25.16 -32.54
CA ASP A 70 -0.61 26.49 -31.92
C ASP A 70 -1.30 26.46 -30.55
N ILE A 71 -2.35 25.65 -30.41
CA ILE A 71 -3.04 25.45 -29.11
C ILE A 71 -2.11 24.76 -28.11
N LEU A 72 -1.27 23.83 -28.59
CA LEU A 72 -0.28 23.15 -27.77
C LEU A 72 0.84 24.10 -27.34
N ASP A 73 1.30 25.00 -28.20
CA ASP A 73 2.40 25.93 -27.86
C ASP A 73 1.95 27.11 -27.00
N GLU A 74 0.75 27.67 -27.21
CA GLU A 74 0.24 28.81 -26.43
C GLU A 74 -0.58 28.43 -25.18
N GLY A 75 -0.96 27.15 -25.05
CA GLY A 75 -1.76 26.67 -23.93
C GLY A 75 -1.10 26.87 -22.56
N TYR A 76 -1.93 27.05 -21.53
CA TYR A 76 -1.49 27.14 -20.12
C TYR A 76 -0.54 25.99 -19.72
N ILE A 77 -0.77 24.79 -20.26
CA ILE A 77 0.03 23.59 -20.00
C ILE A 77 1.45 23.70 -20.61
N SER A 78 1.61 24.27 -21.81
CA SER A 78 2.93 24.48 -22.43
C SER A 78 3.73 25.54 -21.67
N ARG A 79 3.08 26.63 -21.27
CA ARG A 79 3.72 27.66 -20.43
C ARG A 79 4.21 27.08 -19.09
N LEU A 80 3.40 26.21 -18.46
CA LEU A 80 3.81 25.52 -17.24
C LEU A 80 4.98 24.57 -17.51
N THR A 81 4.89 23.75 -18.56
CA THR A 81 5.93 22.79 -18.95
C THR A 81 7.27 23.46 -19.27
N ARG A 82 7.27 24.68 -19.85
CA ARG A 82 8.49 25.46 -20.08
C ARG A 82 9.03 26.17 -18.81
N ARG A 83 8.15 26.55 -17.87
CA ARG A 83 8.54 27.23 -16.62
C ARG A 83 9.04 26.28 -15.53
N VAL A 84 8.53 25.06 -15.45
CA VAL A 84 8.93 24.10 -14.40
C VAL A 84 10.43 23.78 -14.43
N PRO A 85 11.06 23.45 -15.57
CA PRO A 85 12.49 23.14 -15.60
C PRO A 85 13.37 24.33 -15.22
N SER A 86 13.03 25.53 -15.72
CA SER A 86 13.78 26.76 -15.42
C SER A 86 13.65 27.15 -13.95
N PHE A 87 12.48 26.99 -13.34
CA PHE A 87 12.27 27.19 -11.91
C PHE A 87 13.06 26.19 -11.07
N THR A 88 13.01 24.89 -11.43
CA THR A 88 13.72 23.81 -10.73
C THR A 88 15.24 23.99 -10.79
N LEU A 89 15.78 24.38 -11.95
CA LEU A 89 17.22 24.61 -12.10
C LEU A 89 17.68 25.86 -11.33
N LYS A 90 16.88 26.93 -11.33
CA LYS A 90 17.20 28.17 -10.61
C LYS A 90 17.19 27.99 -9.09
N HIS A 91 16.27 27.19 -8.55
CA HIS A 91 16.11 26.98 -7.11
C HIS A 91 16.59 25.61 -6.63
N ARG A 92 17.44 24.91 -7.40
CA ARG A 92 17.91 23.55 -7.12
C ARG A 92 18.38 23.35 -5.68
N ASN A 93 19.20 24.27 -5.16
CA ASN A 93 19.75 24.15 -3.81
C ASN A 93 18.65 24.32 -2.74
N SER A 94 17.72 25.25 -2.94
CA SER A 94 16.59 25.44 -2.02
C SER A 94 15.66 24.22 -2.00
N ILE A 95 15.41 23.61 -3.15
CA ILE A 95 14.58 22.40 -3.27
C ILE A 95 15.27 21.24 -2.54
N LEU A 96 16.57 21.04 -2.78
CA LEU A 96 17.34 19.99 -2.11
C LEU A 96 17.36 20.15 -0.59
N THR A 97 17.61 21.36 -0.08
CA THR A 97 17.60 21.63 1.36
C THR A 97 16.22 21.41 1.97
N CYS A 98 15.16 21.87 1.30
CA CYS A 98 13.78 21.67 1.75
C CYS A 98 13.40 20.18 1.79
N SER A 99 13.71 19.43 0.73
CA SER A 99 13.49 17.98 0.70
C SER A 99 14.29 17.24 1.78
N ALA A 100 15.54 17.64 2.03
CA ALA A 100 16.36 17.05 3.09
C ALA A 100 15.78 17.34 4.49
N LEU A 101 15.33 18.57 4.74
CA LEU A 101 14.66 18.94 5.99
C LEU A 101 13.35 18.17 6.19
N LEU A 102 12.53 18.03 5.15
CA LEU A 102 11.30 17.24 5.20
C LEU A 102 11.58 15.76 5.47
N LEU A 103 12.63 15.19 4.88
CA LEU A 103 13.05 13.82 5.16
C LEU A 103 13.48 13.65 6.61
N LEU A 104 14.32 14.56 7.12
CA LEU A 104 14.75 14.53 8.53
C LEU A 104 13.56 14.66 9.48
N PHE A 105 12.63 15.57 9.18
CA PHE A 105 11.40 15.74 9.96
C PHE A 105 10.54 14.48 9.94
N SER A 106 10.36 13.86 8.77
CA SER A 106 9.60 12.61 8.63
C SER A 106 10.23 11.49 9.46
N VAL A 107 11.55 11.33 9.44
CA VAL A 107 12.26 10.31 10.21
C VAL A 107 12.17 10.59 11.71
N PHE A 108 12.35 11.84 12.11
CA PHE A 108 12.22 12.27 13.51
C PHE A 108 10.82 12.03 14.07
N TYR A 109 9.78 12.11 13.25
CA TYR A 109 8.39 11.94 13.68
C TYR A 109 7.89 10.48 13.71
N ILE A 110 8.65 9.52 13.16
CA ILE A 110 8.31 8.08 13.19
C ILE A 110 7.93 7.57 14.59
N PRO A 111 8.64 7.93 15.69
CA PRO A 111 8.32 7.43 17.03
C PRO A 111 6.94 7.85 17.55
N ASN A 112 6.35 8.92 17.00
CA ASN A 112 5.01 9.40 17.39
C ASN A 112 3.87 8.68 16.66
N ILE A 113 4.17 7.73 15.77
CA ILE A 113 3.16 6.94 15.08
C ILE A 113 2.44 6.04 16.09
N LYS A 114 1.16 6.31 16.33
CA LYS A 114 0.28 5.44 17.12
C LYS A 114 -0.19 4.28 16.25
N ILE A 115 0.01 3.05 16.73
CA ILE A 115 -0.43 1.84 16.05
C ILE A 115 -1.84 1.48 16.56
N ASP A 116 -2.87 1.98 15.89
CA ASP A 116 -4.26 1.59 16.19
C ASP A 116 -4.58 0.22 15.56
N THR A 117 -4.19 -0.87 16.25
CA THR A 117 -4.58 -2.25 15.86
C THR A 117 -5.89 -2.64 16.54
N ASN A 118 -6.88 -1.75 16.59
CA ASN A 118 -8.17 -2.07 17.18
C ASN A 118 -9.20 -2.39 16.08
N TYR A 119 -9.39 -3.69 15.80
CA TYR A 119 -10.37 -4.19 14.83
C TYR A 119 -11.80 -3.73 15.11
N VAL A 120 -12.16 -3.45 16.37
CA VAL A 120 -13.48 -2.93 16.76
C VAL A 120 -13.68 -1.51 16.27
N THR A 121 -12.61 -0.71 16.16
CA THR A 121 -12.68 0.69 15.69
C THR A 121 -12.84 0.82 14.17
N LEU A 122 -12.56 -0.24 13.39
CA LEU A 122 -12.87 -0.29 11.95
C LEU A 122 -14.37 -0.18 11.68
N PHE A 123 -15.21 -0.57 12.64
CA PHE A 123 -16.65 -0.37 12.56
C PHE A 123 -17.01 1.05 12.99
N LYS A 124 -17.89 1.72 12.24
CA LYS A 124 -18.45 3.02 12.62
C LYS A 124 -19.00 2.95 14.04
N ALA A 125 -18.83 4.02 14.82
CA ALA A 125 -19.33 4.10 16.20
C ALA A 125 -20.84 3.83 16.32
N SER A 126 -21.60 4.07 15.25
CA SER A 126 -23.04 3.81 15.17
C SER A 126 -23.42 2.39 14.71
N SER A 127 -22.45 1.51 14.46
CA SER A 127 -22.73 0.12 14.07
C SER A 127 -23.28 -0.65 15.27
N PRO A 128 -24.38 -1.43 15.11
CA PRO A 128 -24.89 -2.32 16.16
C PRO A 128 -23.78 -3.20 16.74
N THR A 129 -22.94 -3.76 15.88
CA THR A 129 -21.81 -4.63 16.27
C THR A 129 -20.82 -3.94 17.21
N ARG A 130 -20.55 -2.64 17.05
CA ARG A 130 -19.59 -1.92 17.91
C ARG A 130 -20.21 -1.56 19.26
N GLN A 131 -21.51 -1.27 19.29
CA GLN A 131 -22.24 -0.98 20.52
C GLN A 131 -22.43 -2.25 21.36
N ASP A 132 -22.75 -3.36 20.71
CA ASP A 132 -22.88 -4.67 21.36
C ASP A 132 -21.57 -5.11 22.00
N ILE A 133 -20.43 -4.96 21.29
CA ILE A 133 -19.10 -5.26 21.83
C ILE A 133 -18.77 -4.37 23.03
N HIS A 134 -19.05 -3.07 22.96
CA HIS A 134 -18.79 -2.14 24.07
C HIS A 134 -19.67 -2.43 25.29
N TYR A 135 -20.94 -2.78 25.06
CA TYR A 135 -21.86 -3.17 26.13
C TYR A 135 -21.40 -4.45 26.81
N PHE A 136 -21.00 -5.46 26.03
CA PHE A 136 -20.48 -6.72 26.56
C PHE A 136 -19.21 -6.50 27.37
N ASP A 137 -18.29 -5.68 26.89
CA ASP A 137 -17.04 -5.35 27.57
C ASP A 137 -17.28 -4.61 28.90
N ALA A 138 -18.25 -3.69 28.94
CA ALA A 138 -18.63 -2.94 30.13
C ALA A 138 -19.30 -3.80 31.21
N VAL A 139 -20.12 -4.78 30.81
CA VAL A 139 -20.85 -5.65 31.74
C VAL A 139 -19.98 -6.82 32.22
N PHE A 140 -19.20 -7.43 31.33
CA PHE A 140 -18.44 -8.65 31.61
C PHE A 140 -16.95 -8.39 31.93
N ARG A 141 -16.50 -7.13 31.96
CA ARG A 141 -15.11 -6.73 32.28
C ARG A 141 -14.06 -7.40 31.38
N GLY A 142 -14.32 -7.45 30.08
CA GLY A 142 -13.43 -8.10 29.12
C GLY A 142 -14.07 -9.30 28.44
N THR A 143 -14.16 -9.27 27.11
CA THR A 143 -14.61 -10.43 26.31
C THR A 143 -13.46 -11.38 25.96
N MET A 144 -12.25 -11.07 26.41
CA MET A 144 -11.02 -11.75 26.00
C MET A 144 -10.60 -12.77 27.07
N THR A 145 -10.93 -14.04 26.84
CA THR A 145 -10.50 -15.16 27.71
C THR A 145 -9.04 -15.50 27.41
N LEU A 146 -8.24 -15.70 28.46
CA LEU A 146 -6.89 -16.23 28.34
C LEU A 146 -6.96 -17.77 28.42
N ASP A 147 -6.78 -18.45 27.30
CA ASP A 147 -6.69 -19.91 27.27
C ASP A 147 -5.22 -20.34 27.39
N ILE A 148 -4.90 -21.08 28.46
CA ILE A 148 -3.57 -21.67 28.68
C ILE A 148 -3.64 -23.15 28.32
N ILE A 149 -2.92 -23.54 27.26
CA ILE A 149 -2.85 -24.94 26.80
C ILE A 149 -1.50 -25.51 27.22
N LEU A 150 -1.50 -26.47 28.14
CA LEU A 150 -0.30 -27.14 28.63
C LEU A 150 -0.15 -28.51 27.95
N ASP A 151 0.94 -28.69 27.20
CA ASP A 151 1.27 -29.95 26.53
C ASP A 151 2.43 -30.66 27.23
N SER A 152 2.19 -31.87 27.72
CA SER A 152 3.21 -32.70 28.39
C SER A 152 4.29 -33.25 27.43
N SER A 153 4.15 -33.09 26.11
CA SER A 153 5.12 -33.53 25.07
C SER A 153 5.51 -35.03 25.10
N ARG A 154 4.88 -35.82 25.97
CA ARG A 154 5.09 -37.27 26.16
C ARG A 154 3.76 -37.99 26.00
N ILE A 155 3.80 -39.17 25.38
CA ILE A 155 2.64 -40.07 25.31
C ILE A 155 2.27 -40.45 26.76
N ASP A 156 1.02 -40.18 27.16
CA ASP A 156 0.49 -40.34 28.52
C ASP A 156 1.14 -39.45 29.62
N GLY A 157 1.87 -38.38 29.27
CA GLY A 157 2.52 -37.49 30.24
C GLY A 157 1.57 -36.78 31.22
N VAL A 158 0.30 -36.59 30.83
CA VAL A 158 -0.76 -36.02 31.68
C VAL A 158 -1.16 -36.96 32.83
N LYS A 159 -0.92 -38.28 32.69
CA LYS A 159 -1.23 -39.28 33.73
C LYS A 159 -0.13 -39.41 34.79
N ASP A 160 1.02 -38.77 34.58
CA ASP A 160 2.11 -38.78 35.56
C ASP A 160 1.77 -37.86 36.75
N SER A 161 2.10 -38.29 37.96
CA SER A 161 1.77 -37.59 39.21
C SER A 161 2.47 -36.23 39.40
N ALA A 162 3.42 -35.92 38.50
CA ALA A 162 4.15 -34.65 38.46
C ALA A 162 3.39 -33.56 37.71
N PHE A 163 2.63 -33.90 36.66
CA PHE A 163 1.95 -32.91 35.81
C PHE A 163 0.86 -32.10 36.54
N PRO A 164 0.01 -32.71 37.39
CA PRO A 164 -0.96 -31.95 38.19
C PRO A 164 -0.32 -30.96 39.18
N ARG A 165 0.88 -31.27 39.70
CA ARG A 165 1.60 -30.39 40.63
C ARG A 165 2.20 -29.17 39.94
N GLU A 166 2.65 -29.32 38.69
CA GLU A 166 3.11 -28.19 37.88
C GLU A 166 1.95 -27.29 37.45
N LEU A 167 0.76 -27.87 37.22
CA LEU A 167 -0.49 -27.12 36.99
C LEU A 167 -0.87 -26.25 38.20
N GLU A 168 -0.88 -26.81 39.41
CA GLU A 168 -1.19 -26.06 40.64
C GLU A 168 -0.22 -24.91 40.90
N ALA A 169 1.03 -25.01 40.45
CA ALA A 169 2.03 -23.94 40.58
C ALA A 169 1.83 -22.78 39.60
N ILE A 170 1.07 -22.98 38.51
CA ILE A 170 0.76 -21.95 37.50
C ILE A 170 -0.58 -21.26 37.80
N GLU A 171 -1.47 -21.91 38.56
CA GLU A 171 -2.77 -21.36 38.97
C GLU A 171 -2.71 -20.33 40.11
N GLN A 172 -1.61 -20.30 40.90
CA GLN A 172 -1.37 -19.31 41.97
C GLN A 172 -0.75 -18.01 41.45
#